data_AF-A0A0C9XPL7-F1
#
_entry.id   AF-A0A0C9XPL7-F1
#
_cell.length_a   1.000
_cell.length_b   1.000
_cell.length_c   1.000
_cell.angle_alpha   90.00
_cell.angle_beta   90.00
_cell.angle_gamma   90.00
#
_symmetry.space_group_name_H-M   'P 1'
#
loop_
_entity.id
_entity.type
_entity.pdbx_description
1 polymer ?
#
loop_
_entity_poly.entity_id
_entity_poly.type
_entity_poly.pdbx_seq_one_letter_code
_entity_poly.pdbx_strand_id
1 'polypeptide(L)'
;VKDALECIDWSSIGNTKTFQGAAFLSIATAIIAEHSFFIWKQAPSKSPNPFKISFDKFKSSAAFYNIQNPIQRVDQANTEVVSEIVKIALDNCLREF
;
A
#
# COMPACT_ATOMS: atom_id res chain seq x y z
N VAL A 1 16.93 16.33 4.28
CA VAL A 1 16.65 15.03 3.65
C VAL A 1 15.21 15.10 3.19
N LYS A 2 14.93 14.89 1.91
CA LYS A 2 13.54 14.91 1.41
C LYS A 2 12.87 13.62 1.87
N ASP A 3 11.66 13.71 2.40
CA ASP A 3 10.95 12.52 2.87
C ASP A 3 10.74 11.57 1.67
N ALA A 4 10.98 10.27 1.86
CA ALA A 4 10.75 9.28 0.81
C ALA A 4 9.26 9.23 0.41
N LEU A 5 8.35 9.59 1.32
CA LEU A 5 6.93 9.69 1.05
C LEU A 5 6.58 10.86 0.11
N GLU A 6 7.40 11.92 0.07
CA GLU A 6 7.20 13.08 -0.82
C GLU A 6 7.70 12.83 -2.25
N CYS A 7 8.36 11.68 -2.50
CA CYS A 7 8.93 11.38 -3.82
C CYS A 7 8.01 10.57 -4.73
N ILE A 8 6.85 10.17 -4.22
CA ILE A 8 5.84 9.34 -4.89
C ILE A 8 4.59 10.15 -5.15
N ASP A 9 4.07 10.01 -6.36
CA ASP A 9 2.73 10.50 -6.70
C ASP A 9 1.66 9.53 -6.23
N TRP A 10 1.20 9.72 -5.00
CA TRP A 10 0.16 8.91 -4.38
C TRP A 10 -1.19 9.01 -5.09
N SER A 11 -1.43 10.07 -5.88
CA SER A 11 -2.67 10.21 -6.65
C SER A 11 -2.81 9.15 -7.75
N SER A 12 -1.70 8.55 -8.17
CA SER A 12 -1.67 7.48 -9.17
C SER A 12 -2.23 6.14 -8.69
N ILE A 13 -2.44 5.97 -7.38
CA ILE A 13 -2.91 4.70 -6.80
C ILE A 13 -4.29 4.80 -6.12
N GLY A 14 -4.81 5.99 -5.84
CA GLY A 14 -6.17 6.12 -5.30
C GLY A 14 -6.60 7.54 -4.94
N ASN A 15 -7.91 7.73 -4.80
CA ASN A 15 -8.51 9.00 -4.36
C ASN A 15 -8.62 9.05 -2.83
N THR A 16 -7.78 9.86 -2.17
CA THR A 16 -7.76 9.97 -0.70
C THR A 16 -9.02 10.59 -0.08
N LYS A 17 -9.95 11.12 -0.88
CA LYS A 17 -11.19 11.74 -0.40
C LYS A 17 -12.30 10.74 -0.10
N THR A 18 -12.15 9.46 -0.48
CA THR A 18 -13.13 8.42 -0.21
C THR A 18 -12.59 7.45 0.84
N PHE A 19 -13.50 6.82 1.60
CA PHE A 19 -13.14 5.78 2.56
C PHE A 19 -12.33 4.66 1.87
N GLN A 20 -12.82 4.19 0.72
CA GLN A 20 -12.15 3.17 -0.08
C GLN A 20 -10.71 3.58 -0.46
N GLY A 21 -10.52 4.82 -0.92
CA GLY A 21 -9.20 5.29 -1.31
C GLY A 21 -8.27 5.52 -0.12
N ALA A 22 -8.79 5.98 1.02
CA ALA A 22 -8.01 6.10 2.25
C ALA A 22 -7.58 4.73 2.80
N ALA A 23 -8.47 3.74 2.81
CA ALA A 23 -8.17 2.36 3.22
C ALA A 23 -7.16 1.70 2.28
N PHE A 24 -7.36 1.84 0.96
CA PHE A 24 -6.45 1.31 -0.05
C PHE A 24 -5.06 1.92 0.08
N LEU A 25 -4.97 3.26 0.20
CA LEU A 25 -3.71 3.97 0.35
C LEU A 25 -2.96 3.53 1.61
N SER A 26 -3.67 3.37 2.73
CA SER A 26 -3.07 2.95 4.00
C SER A 26 -2.45 1.54 3.91
N ILE A 27 -3.17 0.59 3.30
CA ILE A 27 -2.67 -0.78 3.09
C ILE A 27 -1.49 -0.77 2.11
N ALA A 28 -1.61 -0.05 1.00
CA ALA A 28 -0.54 0.08 0.01
C ALA A 28 0.74 0.66 0.64
N THR A 29 0.63 1.74 1.43
CA THR A 29 1.77 2.33 2.13
C THR A 29 2.42 1.35 3.10
N ALA A 30 1.65 0.56 3.85
CA ALA A 30 2.19 -0.44 4.76
C ALA A 30 2.99 -1.52 4.02
N ILE A 31 2.44 -2.08 2.93
CA ILE A 31 3.12 -3.08 2.09
C ILE A 31 4.40 -2.50 1.48
N ILE A 32 4.31 -1.32 0.86
CA ILE A 32 5.47 -0.65 0.25
C ILE A 32 6.53 -0.34 1.31
N ALA A 33 6.13 0.12 2.50
CA ALA A 33 7.03 0.44 3.59
C ALA A 33 7.70 -0.80 4.17
N GLU A 34 7.01 -1.94 4.28
CA GLU A 34 7.61 -3.21 4.73
C GLU A 34 8.75 -3.64 3.78
N HIS A 35 8.48 -3.64 2.47
CA HIS A 35 9.51 -3.94 1.46
C HIS A 35 10.64 -2.90 1.43
N SER A 36 10.28 -1.62 1.53
CA SER A 36 11.25 -0.53 1.53
C SER A 36 12.10 -0.52 2.79
N PHE A 37 11.53 -0.88 3.95
CA PHE A 37 12.22 -0.95 5.24
C PHE A 37 13.23 -2.09 5.24
N PHE A 38 12.88 -3.25 4.67
CA PHE A 38 13.81 -4.35 4.51
C PHE A 38 14.99 -3.98 3.61
N ILE A 39 14.73 -3.36 2.45
CA ILE A 39 15.78 -2.89 1.54
C ILE A 39 16.61 -1.76 2.17
N TRP A 40 15.96 -0.81 2.85
CA TRP A 40 16.62 0.31 3.53
C TRP A 40 17.49 -0.15 4.70
N LYS A 41 17.07 -1.16 5.47
CA LYS A 41 17.88 -1.72 6.57
C LYS A 41 19.14 -2.40 6.06
N GLN A 42 19.08 -3.04 4.88
CA GLN A 42 20.25 -3.68 4.26
C GLN A 42 21.23 -2.66 3.67
N ALA A 43 20.73 -1.56 3.11
CA ALA A 43 21.55 -0.47 2.58
C ALA A 43 20.90 0.87 2.94
N PRO A 44 21.21 1.45 4.12
CA PRO A 44 20.63 2.72 4.57
C PRO A 44 21.12 3.85 3.68
N SER A 45 20.41 4.02 2.58
CA SER A 45 20.66 5.01 1.56
C SER A 45 19.91 6.29 1.93
N LYS A 46 20.56 7.45 1.79
CA LYS A 46 19.89 8.77 1.84
C LYS A 46 19.01 9.04 0.61
N SER A 47 19.03 8.12 -0.36
CA SER A 47 18.24 8.20 -1.60
C SER A 47 16.88 7.52 -1.43
N PRO A 48 15.80 8.13 -1.96
CA PRO A 48 14.45 7.55 -1.94
C PRO A 48 14.26 6.40 -2.95
N ASN A 49 15.31 6.00 -3.68
CA ASN A 49 15.21 4.98 -4.73
C ASN A 49 14.60 3.64 -4.28
N PRO A 50 14.93 3.08 -3.10
CA PRO A 50 14.29 1.85 -2.61
C PRO A 50 12.78 1.96 -2.50
N PHE A 51 12.28 3.13 -2.09
CA PHE A 51 10.86 3.40 -1.96
C PHE A 51 10.18 3.47 -3.33
N LYS A 52 10.81 4.12 -4.31
CA LYS A 52 10.34 4.16 -5.71
C LYS A 52 10.24 2.78 -6.34
N ILE A 53 11.27 1.95 -6.18
CA ILE A 53 11.27 0.59 -6.71
C ILE A 53 10.16 -0.25 -6.08
N SER A 54 9.96 -0.14 -4.77
CA SER A 54 8.90 -0.86 -4.06
C SER A 54 7.51 -0.39 -4.48
N PHE A 55 7.33 0.92 -4.71
CA PHE A 55 6.10 1.49 -5.25
C PHE A 55 5.78 0.98 -6.66
N ASP A 56 6.77 0.97 -7.57
CA ASP A 56 6.57 0.48 -8.93
C ASP A 56 6.26 -1.02 -8.96
N LYS A 57 6.96 -1.82 -8.14
CA LYS A 57 6.64 -3.24 -7.94
C LYS A 57 5.22 -3.43 -7.42
N PHE A 58 4.79 -2.61 -6.46
CA PHE A 58 3.42 -2.69 -5.93
C PHE A 58 2.38 -2.45 -7.01
N LYS A 59 2.53 -1.40 -7.83
CA LYS A 59 1.62 -1.11 -8.94
C LYS A 59 1.54 -2.25 -9.97
N SER A 60 2.64 -2.95 -10.23
CA SER A 60 2.66 -4.06 -11.18
C SER A 60 2.23 -5.40 -10.58
N SER A 61 2.02 -5.47 -9.27
CA SER A 61 1.68 -6.71 -8.57
C SER A 61 0.19 -7.03 -8.64
N ALA A 62 -0.14 -8.30 -8.39
CA ALA A 62 -1.53 -8.70 -8.20
C ALA A 62 -2.17 -8.04 -6.96
N ALA A 63 -1.37 -7.66 -5.96
CA ALA A 63 -1.85 -7.01 -4.74
C ALA A 63 -2.60 -5.69 -5.03
N PHE A 64 -2.17 -4.95 -6.06
CA PHE A 64 -2.86 -3.72 -6.47
C PHE A 64 -4.36 -3.96 -6.75
N TYR A 65 -4.67 -4.98 -7.54
CA TYR A 65 -6.05 -5.33 -7.89
C TYR A 65 -6.76 -6.13 -6.79
N ASN A 66 -6.02 -6.96 -6.05
CA ASN A 66 -6.56 -7.80 -4.99
C ASN A 66 -7.00 -7.00 -3.75
N ILE A 67 -6.53 -5.77 -3.58
CA ILE A 67 -6.94 -4.90 -2.46
C ILE A 67 -8.11 -3.98 -2.85
N GLN A 68 -8.13 -3.41 -4.07
CA GLN A 68 -9.19 -2.48 -4.48
C GLN A 68 -10.59 -3.10 -4.43
N ASN A 69 -10.74 -4.30 -5.01
CA ASN A 69 -12.06 -4.92 -5.15
C ASN A 69 -12.68 -5.32 -3.80
N PRO A 70 -11.96 -5.94 -2.85
CA PRO A 70 -12.51 -6.22 -1.53
C PRO A 70 -12.86 -4.96 -0.73
N ILE A 71 -12.02 -3.92 -0.77
CA ILE A 71 -12.29 -2.65 -0.07
C ILE A 71 -13.60 -2.02 -0.56
N GLN A 72 -13.84 -2.04 -1.87
CA GLN A 72 -15.09 -1.54 -2.44
C GLN A 72 -16.32 -2.30 -1.92
N ARG A 73 -16.21 -3.63 -1.75
CA ARG A 73 -17.30 -4.45 -1.20
C ARG A 73 -17.53 -4.19 0.28
N VAL A 74 -16.46 -4.00 1.06
CA VAL A 74 -16.55 -3.70 2.50
C VAL A 74 -17.29 -2.38 2.74
N ASP A 75 -16.97 -1.35 1.96
CA ASP A 75 -17.62 -0.03 2.02
C ASP A 75 -19.14 -0.11 1.73
N GLN A 76 -19.56 -1.04 0.87
CA GLN A 76 -20.98 -1.27 0.53
C GLN A 76 -21.72 -2.15 1.55
N ALA A 77 -21.01 -3.00 2.30
CA ALA A 77 -21.61 -4.07 3.10
C ALA A 77 -22.06 -3.64 4.51
N ASN A 78 -21.67 -2.46 4.99
CA ASN A 78 -22.07 -1.90 6.30
C ASN A 78 -21.87 -2.89 7.49
N THR A 79 -20.80 -3.69 7.44
CA THR A 79 -20.40 -4.71 8.44
C THR A 79 -19.28 -4.17 9.35
N GLU A 80 -18.59 -5.03 10.12
CA GLU A 80 -17.39 -4.67 10.90
C GLU A 80 -16.20 -4.30 9.99
N VAL A 81 -16.32 -3.15 9.32
CA VAL A 81 -15.41 -2.60 8.31
C VAL A 81 -13.93 -2.67 8.71
N VAL A 82 -13.62 -2.39 9.98
CA VAL A 82 -12.24 -2.41 10.50
C VAL A 82 -11.66 -3.83 10.42
N SER A 83 -12.41 -4.85 10.84
CA SER A 83 -11.92 -6.22 10.86
C SER A 83 -11.66 -6.77 9.45
N GLU A 84 -12.53 -6.42 8.49
CA GLU A 84 -12.39 -6.82 7.10
C GLU A 84 -11.23 -6.12 6.39
N ILE A 85 -11.01 -4.83 6.65
CA ILE A 85 -9.82 -4.12 6.14
C ILE A 85 -8.53 -4.75 6.68
N VAL A 86 -8.50 -5.12 7.96
CA VAL A 86 -7.36 -5.81 8.55
C VAL A 86 -7.13 -7.17 7.88
N LYS A 87 -8.19 -7.96 7.64
CA LYS A 87 -8.07 -9.23 6.90
C LYS A 87 -7.54 -9.02 5.48
N ILE A 88 -8.07 -8.05 4.74
CA ILE A 88 -7.60 -7.69 3.40
C ILE A 88 -6.11 -7.33 3.42
N ALA A 89 -5.67 -6.54 4.40
CA ALA A 89 -4.27 -6.20 4.55
C ALA A 89 -3.41 -7.45 4.80
N LEU A 90 -3.80 -8.29 5.76
CA LEU A 90 -3.06 -9.51 6.14
C LEU A 90 -2.98 -10.54 5.00
N ASP A 91 -4.07 -10.73 4.25
CA ASP A 91 -4.11 -11.65 3.11
C ASP A 91 -3.17 -11.21 1.97
N ASN A 92 -2.90 -9.91 1.87
CA ASN A 92 -2.03 -9.33 0.85
C ASN A 92 -0.63 -8.97 1.38
N CYS A 93 -0.38 -9.10 2.69
CA CYS A 93 0.91 -8.77 3.30
C CYS A 93 2.00 -9.83 3.06
N LEU A 94 1.65 -11.06 2.63
CA LEU A 94 2.57 -12.20 2.79
C LEU A 94 2.58 -13.29 1.70
N ARG A 95 1.98 -13.10 0.52
CA ARG A 95 2.11 -14.10 -0.56
C ARG A 95 2.80 -13.50 -1.77
N GLU A 96 4.12 -13.63 -1.75
CA GLU A 96 5.03 -13.46 -2.88
C GLU A 96 5.01 -12.07 -3.53
N PHE A 97 5.68 -11.14 -2.85
CA PHE A 97 6.42 -10.07 -3.51
C PHE A 97 7.88 -10.46 -3.69
#